data_AF-A0A7C3HZJ7-F1
#
_entry.id   AF-A0A7C3HZJ7-F1
#
_cell.length_a   1.000
_cell.length_b   1.000
_cell.length_c   1.000
_cell.angle_alpha   90.00
_cell.angle_beta   90.00
_cell.angle_gamma   90.00
#
_symmetry.space_group_name_H-M   'P 1'
#
loop_
_entity.id
_entity.type
_entity.pdbx_description
1 polymer ?
#
loop_
_entity_poly.entity_id
_entity_poly.type
_entity_poly.pdbx_seq_one_letter_code
_entity_poly.pdbx_strand_id
1 'polypeptide(L)'
;RIHDNAVVERYDESRLSVAHLGGGITVGAHRNGRVVDVNNGFDGDGPFSPERTGQLPSGQLVSLCFSGKYTEEQIRKMITGHGGYVAYLGTNDAYQVEQMIKEGNRKAKLVMEAMAYQVGKEIAAMAAVLQGKVDAILLTGGIAFDKDFVEYVKSMTEFIAPVVVYPGEDEMKSLAMNGLMVLRNEIPTKTYR
;
A
#
# COMPACT_ATOMS: atom_id res chain seq x y z
N ARG A 1 -22.31 2.92 -15.86
CA ARG A 1 -21.94 4.30 -15.43
C ARG A 1 -20.52 4.22 -14.92
N ILE A 2 -19.55 4.38 -15.83
CA ILE A 2 -18.11 4.36 -15.52
C ILE A 2 -17.79 5.80 -15.06
N HIS A 3 -16.96 5.93 -14.03
CA HIS A 3 -16.74 7.14 -13.25
C HIS A 3 -16.28 8.35 -14.11
N ASP A 4 -17.15 9.35 -14.26
CA ASP A 4 -16.91 10.65 -14.92
C ASP A 4 -16.06 11.64 -14.08
N ASN A 5 -15.06 11.16 -13.35
CA ASN A 5 -14.12 12.02 -12.62
C ASN A 5 -12.69 11.50 -12.80
N ALA A 6 -12.24 11.34 -14.05
CA ALA A 6 -10.84 11.06 -14.30
C ALA A 6 -10.01 12.31 -13.97
N VAL A 7 -9.46 12.37 -12.76
CA VAL A 7 -8.46 13.38 -12.37
C VAL A 7 -7.19 13.26 -13.22
N VAL A 8 -7.02 12.11 -13.90
CA VAL A 8 -5.87 11.74 -14.71
C VAL A 8 -6.35 11.46 -16.13
N GLU A 9 -6.15 12.40 -17.06
CA GLU A 9 -6.55 12.22 -18.46
C GLU A 9 -5.58 11.29 -19.22
N ARG A 10 -4.27 11.41 -18.95
CA ARG A 10 -3.25 10.57 -19.58
C ARG A 10 -2.12 10.18 -18.62
N TYR A 11 -1.90 8.88 -18.49
CA TYR A 11 -0.89 8.32 -17.56
C TYR A 11 0.55 8.76 -17.90
N ASP A 12 0.87 8.90 -19.19
CA ASP A 12 2.19 9.29 -19.69
C ASP A 12 2.56 10.76 -19.45
N GLU A 13 1.59 11.59 -19.06
CA GLU A 13 1.79 13.00 -18.72
C GLU A 13 1.57 13.33 -17.24
N SER A 14 1.27 12.32 -16.43
CA SER A 14 0.87 12.50 -15.03
C SER A 14 1.96 12.18 -14.02
N ARG A 15 1.88 12.80 -12.85
CA ARG A 15 2.67 12.53 -11.65
C ARG A 15 1.76 12.10 -10.52
N LEU A 16 1.82 10.83 -10.13
CA LEU A 16 0.87 10.22 -9.21
C LEU A 16 1.61 9.58 -8.03
N SER A 17 1.05 9.70 -6.84
CA SER A 17 1.42 8.84 -5.71
C SER A 17 0.37 7.74 -5.58
N VAL A 18 0.73 6.49 -5.86
CA VAL A 18 -0.23 5.36 -5.87
C VAL A 18 0.06 4.47 -4.68
N ALA A 19 -0.89 4.38 -3.74
CA ALA A 19 -0.84 3.50 -2.58
C ALA A 19 -1.75 2.29 -2.81
N HIS A 20 -1.17 1.11 -2.91
CA HIS A 20 -1.89 -0.16 -2.93
C HIS A 20 -1.94 -0.75 -1.51
N LEU A 21 -3.15 -0.91 -0.98
CA LEU A 21 -3.43 -1.25 0.41
C LEU A 21 -4.04 -2.66 0.50
N GLY A 22 -3.18 -3.68 0.59
CA GLY A 22 -3.58 -5.09 0.67
C GLY A 22 -2.82 -5.86 1.74
N GLY A 23 -2.63 -7.17 1.54
CA GLY A 23 -1.81 -8.02 2.43
C GLY A 23 -0.36 -7.55 2.53
N GLY A 24 0.16 -6.92 1.48
CA GLY A 24 1.29 -5.99 1.53
C GLY A 24 0.83 -4.58 1.21
N ILE A 25 1.58 -3.59 1.70
CA ILE A 25 1.36 -2.18 1.35
C ILE A 25 2.54 -1.69 0.51
N THR A 26 2.23 -1.10 -0.63
CA THR A 26 3.21 -0.40 -1.46
C THR A 26 2.72 1.00 -1.80
N VAL A 27 3.64 1.95 -1.82
CA VAL A 27 3.38 3.32 -2.26
C VAL A 27 4.44 3.69 -3.28
N GLY A 28 3.99 3.97 -4.50
CA GLY A 28 4.85 4.26 -5.64
C GLY A 28 4.74 5.70 -6.11
N ALA A 29 5.88 6.29 -6.47
CA ALA A 29 5.95 7.53 -7.21
C ALA A 29 5.92 7.22 -8.72
N HIS A 30 4.81 7.56 -9.38
CA HIS A 30 4.65 7.43 -10.82
C HIS A 30 4.94 8.79 -11.47
N ARG A 31 5.87 8.83 -12.41
CA ARG A 31 6.23 10.03 -13.17
C ARG A 31 6.20 9.73 -14.65
N ASN A 32 5.30 10.37 -15.38
CA ASN A 32 5.18 10.31 -16.83
C ASN A 32 5.12 8.86 -17.34
N GLY A 33 4.15 8.09 -16.82
CA GLY A 33 3.93 6.71 -17.23
C GLY A 33 4.88 5.67 -16.60
N ARG A 34 5.76 6.06 -15.67
CA ARG A 34 6.76 5.15 -15.09
C ARG A 34 6.81 5.26 -13.56
N VAL A 35 6.85 4.11 -12.90
CA VAL A 35 7.21 4.04 -11.47
C VAL A 35 8.70 4.35 -11.34
N VAL A 36 9.02 5.49 -10.72
CA VAL A 36 10.40 5.95 -10.53
C VAL A 36 10.95 5.64 -9.15
N ASP A 37 10.08 5.38 -8.18
CA ASP A 37 10.41 4.93 -6.83
C ASP A 37 9.22 4.17 -6.23
N VAL A 38 9.49 3.18 -5.38
CA VAL A 38 8.51 2.35 -4.65
C VAL A 38 9.21 1.55 -3.56
N ASN A 39 8.57 1.40 -2.39
CA ASN A 39 9.10 0.56 -1.31
C ASN A 39 9.08 -0.93 -1.66
N ASN A 40 10.00 -1.71 -1.09
CA ASN A 40 9.98 -3.18 -1.20
C ASN A 40 8.98 -3.79 -0.20
N GLY A 41 7.69 -3.63 -0.48
CA GLY A 41 6.64 -4.19 0.37
C GLY A 41 6.69 -5.71 0.52
N PHE A 42 7.36 -6.43 -0.40
CA PHE A 42 7.51 -7.89 -0.35
C PHE A 42 8.40 -8.34 0.81
N ASP A 43 9.59 -7.74 0.95
CA ASP A 43 10.55 -8.08 2.02
C ASP A 43 10.35 -7.25 3.30
N GLY A 44 9.17 -6.63 3.47
CA GLY A 44 8.80 -5.94 4.70
C GLY A 44 9.32 -4.51 4.83
N ASP A 45 9.58 -3.81 3.72
CA ASP A 45 9.89 -2.38 3.72
C ASP A 45 8.63 -1.49 3.61
N GLY A 46 8.70 -0.28 4.15
CA GLY A 46 7.59 0.68 4.18
C GLY A 46 6.60 0.44 5.34
N PRO A 47 5.33 0.86 5.19
CA PRO A 47 4.30 0.69 6.22
C PRO A 47 4.06 -0.77 6.61
N PHE A 48 3.77 -1.03 7.88
CA PHE A 48 3.26 -2.35 8.27
C PHE A 48 1.90 -2.60 7.64
N SER A 49 1.60 -3.86 7.35
CA SER A 49 0.37 -4.29 6.66
C SER A 49 -0.46 -5.21 7.57
N PRO A 50 -1.55 -5.83 7.12
CA PRO A 50 -2.29 -6.79 7.95
C PRO A 50 -1.43 -7.97 8.44
N GLU A 51 -0.43 -8.38 7.67
CA GLU A 51 0.38 -9.58 7.97
C GLU A 51 1.90 -9.35 7.94
N ARG A 52 2.37 -8.13 7.66
CA ARG A 52 3.80 -7.78 7.59
C ARG A 52 4.16 -6.70 8.60
N THR A 53 5.39 -6.76 9.13
CA THR A 53 5.86 -5.80 10.14
C THR A 53 6.12 -4.41 9.59
N GLY A 54 6.30 -4.28 8.28
CA GLY A 54 6.90 -3.08 7.69
C GLY A 54 8.29 -2.81 8.26
N GLN A 55 8.75 -1.58 8.09
CA GLN A 55 10.07 -1.14 8.50
C GLN A 55 10.25 -1.25 10.02
N LEU A 56 11.37 -1.87 10.43
CA LEU A 56 11.77 -2.03 11.83
C LEU A 56 13.10 -1.33 12.12
N PRO A 57 13.37 -0.93 13.38
CA PRO A 57 14.67 -0.39 13.77
C PRO A 57 15.78 -1.44 13.57
N SER A 58 16.75 -1.14 12.72
CA SER A 58 17.82 -2.10 12.36
C SER A 58 18.60 -2.60 13.57
N GLY A 59 18.91 -1.73 14.54
CA GLY A 59 19.65 -2.13 15.75
C GLY A 59 18.89 -3.14 16.63
N GLN A 60 17.56 -3.01 16.72
CA GLN A 60 16.72 -3.95 17.46
C GLN A 60 16.55 -5.26 16.70
N LEU A 61 16.39 -5.20 15.37
CA LEU A 61 16.33 -6.39 14.53
C LEU A 61 17.64 -7.20 14.63
N VAL A 62 18.80 -6.54 14.59
CA VAL A 62 20.11 -7.19 14.80
C VAL A 62 20.16 -7.85 16.17
N SER A 63 19.74 -7.15 17.23
CA SER A 63 19.73 -7.72 18.58
C SER A 63 18.82 -8.96 18.70
N LEU A 64 17.68 -8.96 18.00
CA LEU A 64 16.79 -10.12 17.91
C LEU A 64 17.45 -11.29 17.18
N CYS A 65 18.04 -11.03 16.00
CA CYS A 65 18.73 -12.02 15.17
C CYS A 65 19.84 -12.76 15.91
N PHE A 66 20.61 -12.06 16.75
CA PHE A 66 21.75 -12.63 17.47
C PHE A 66 21.45 -12.96 18.94
N SER A 67 20.17 -12.95 19.35
CA SER A 67 19.76 -13.27 20.72
C SER A 67 19.91 -14.75 21.10
N GLY A 68 20.11 -15.63 20.13
CA GLY A 68 20.09 -17.10 20.31
C GLY A 68 18.69 -17.69 20.53
N LYS A 69 17.62 -16.87 20.46
CA LYS A 69 16.23 -17.30 20.71
C LYS A 69 15.47 -17.74 19.46
N TYR A 70 15.87 -17.25 18.28
CA TYR A 70 15.12 -17.44 17.05
C TYR A 70 16.05 -17.86 15.90
N THR A 71 15.53 -18.68 15.01
CA THR A 71 16.18 -19.01 13.72
C THR A 71 15.88 -17.92 12.68
N GLU A 72 16.67 -17.88 11.61
CA GLU A 72 16.39 -17.00 10.47
C GLU A 72 14.96 -17.21 9.92
N GLU A 73 14.53 -18.46 9.76
CA GLU A 73 13.18 -18.79 9.26
C GLU A 73 12.08 -18.23 10.17
N GLN A 74 12.26 -18.32 11.50
CA GLN A 74 11.31 -17.77 12.45
C GLN A 74 11.22 -16.25 12.34
N ILE A 75 12.37 -15.58 12.21
CA ILE A 75 12.41 -14.12 12.05
C ILE A 75 11.77 -13.71 10.73
N ARG A 76 12.03 -14.43 9.62
CA ARG A 76 11.37 -14.19 8.33
C ARG A 76 9.86 -14.29 8.45
N LYS A 77 9.34 -15.33 9.12
CA LYS A 77 7.89 -15.46 9.37
C LYS A 77 7.32 -14.34 10.24
N MET A 78 8.10 -13.80 11.17
CA MET A 78 7.69 -12.62 11.95
C MET A 78 7.57 -11.39 11.06
N ILE A 79 8.54 -11.16 10.16
CA ILE A 79 8.55 -10.02 9.23
C ILE A 79 7.41 -10.15 8.20
N THR A 80 7.24 -11.35 7.63
CA THR A 80 6.24 -11.65 6.60
C THR A 80 5.36 -12.83 7.03
N GLY A 81 4.09 -12.55 7.31
CA GLY A 81 3.05 -13.54 7.63
C GLY A 81 2.53 -13.47 9.07
N HIS A 82 3.38 -13.11 10.03
CA HIS A 82 3.00 -12.93 11.45
C HIS A 82 3.26 -11.51 11.98
N GLY A 83 3.38 -10.52 11.08
CA GLY A 83 3.53 -9.12 11.43
C GLY A 83 2.20 -8.38 11.52
N GLY A 84 2.24 -7.08 11.77
CA GLY A 84 1.09 -6.22 11.54
C GLY A 84 -0.16 -6.54 12.36
N TYR A 85 -1.35 -6.46 11.76
CA TYR A 85 -2.61 -6.80 12.44
C TYR A 85 -2.59 -8.21 13.03
N VAL A 86 -1.96 -9.19 12.38
CA VAL A 86 -1.81 -10.54 12.94
C VAL A 86 -1.09 -10.47 14.29
N ALA A 87 0.04 -9.77 14.35
CA ALA A 87 0.82 -9.64 15.59
C ALA A 87 0.07 -8.89 16.70
N TYR A 88 -0.68 -7.83 16.35
CA TYR A 88 -1.31 -6.95 17.34
C TYR A 88 -2.71 -7.39 17.76
N LEU A 89 -3.49 -7.91 16.81
CA LEU A 89 -4.94 -8.12 16.92
C LEU A 89 -5.34 -9.59 16.68
N GLY A 90 -4.42 -10.44 16.20
CA GLY A 90 -4.68 -11.86 15.97
C GLY A 90 -5.46 -12.17 14.69
N THR A 91 -5.54 -11.21 13.75
CA THR A 91 -6.22 -11.39 12.46
C THR A 91 -5.52 -10.58 11.37
N ASN A 92 -5.53 -11.07 10.14
CA ASN A 92 -5.15 -10.30 8.94
C ASN A 92 -6.36 -9.74 8.18
N ASP A 93 -7.57 -9.97 8.67
CA ASP A 93 -8.81 -9.49 8.04
C ASP A 93 -9.08 -8.04 8.45
N ALA A 94 -8.86 -7.11 7.52
CA ALA A 94 -9.12 -5.68 7.74
C ALA A 94 -10.60 -5.39 8.01
N TYR A 95 -11.54 -6.14 7.43
CA TYR A 95 -12.96 -5.99 7.72
C TYR A 95 -13.29 -6.43 9.14
N GLN A 96 -12.67 -7.50 9.62
CA GLN A 96 -12.80 -7.90 11.03
C GLN A 96 -12.28 -6.82 11.98
N VAL A 97 -11.15 -6.19 11.66
CA VAL A 97 -10.61 -5.06 12.44
C VAL A 97 -11.58 -3.88 12.43
N GLU A 98 -12.20 -3.55 11.30
CA GLU A 98 -13.25 -2.52 11.20
C GLU A 98 -14.44 -2.83 12.13
N GLN A 99 -14.90 -4.09 12.18
CA GLN A 99 -15.97 -4.49 13.09
C GLN A 99 -15.56 -4.35 14.56
N MET A 100 -14.33 -4.77 14.92
CA MET A 100 -13.82 -4.59 16.29
C MET A 100 -13.85 -3.11 16.71
N ILE A 101 -13.52 -2.19 15.79
CA ILE A 101 -13.55 -0.75 16.06
C ILE A 101 -14.99 -0.27 16.31
N LYS A 102 -15.95 -0.71 15.48
CA LYS A 102 -17.38 -0.38 15.64
C LYS A 102 -17.95 -0.90 16.97
N GLU A 103 -17.44 -2.02 17.46
CA GLU A 103 -17.77 -2.58 18.78
C GLU A 103 -17.06 -1.86 19.95
N GLY A 104 -16.23 -0.85 19.66
CA GLY A 104 -15.55 -0.03 20.67
C GLY A 104 -14.16 -0.52 21.07
N ASN A 105 -13.55 -1.44 20.31
CA ASN A 105 -12.19 -1.92 20.59
C ASN A 105 -11.16 -0.81 20.33
N ARG A 106 -10.71 -0.17 21.41
CA ARG A 106 -9.73 0.93 21.36
C ARG A 106 -8.36 0.50 20.83
N LYS A 107 -7.96 -0.76 21.07
CA LYS A 107 -6.67 -1.29 20.56
C LYS A 107 -6.72 -1.46 19.05
N ALA A 108 -7.81 -2.02 18.52
CA ALA A 108 -8.01 -2.15 17.07
C ALA A 108 -7.95 -0.79 16.39
N LYS A 109 -8.62 0.23 16.96
CA LYS A 109 -8.59 1.60 16.46
C LYS A 109 -7.18 2.17 16.43
N LEU A 110 -6.44 2.08 17.54
CA LEU A 110 -5.07 2.57 17.63
C LEU A 110 -4.14 1.92 16.59
N VAL A 111 -4.26 0.60 16.40
CA VAL A 111 -3.41 -0.13 15.45
C VAL A 111 -3.78 0.20 14.01
N MET A 112 -5.06 0.34 13.69
CA MET A 112 -5.51 0.80 12.36
C MET A 112 -5.01 2.22 12.06
N GLU A 113 -5.16 3.15 13.01
CA GLU A 113 -4.68 4.53 12.87
C GLU A 113 -3.15 4.58 12.73
N ALA A 114 -2.41 3.71 13.42
CA ALA A 114 -0.97 3.61 13.27
C ALA A 114 -0.55 3.10 11.87
N MET A 115 -1.32 2.18 11.28
CA MET A 115 -1.11 1.73 9.91
C MET A 115 -1.38 2.87 8.92
N ALA A 116 -2.54 3.54 9.04
CA ALA A 116 -2.91 4.68 8.22
C ALA A 116 -1.88 5.83 8.32
N TYR A 117 -1.36 6.07 9.52
CA TYR A 117 -0.31 7.05 9.77
C TYR A 117 0.98 6.74 9.00
N GLN A 118 1.43 5.48 9.00
CA GLN A 118 2.61 5.08 8.22
C GLN A 118 2.35 5.20 6.71
N VAL A 119 1.16 4.85 6.23
CA VAL A 119 0.77 5.06 4.83
C VAL A 119 0.82 6.55 4.45
N GLY A 120 0.28 7.43 5.29
CA GLY A 120 0.34 8.88 5.06
C GLY A 120 1.77 9.41 4.96
N LYS A 121 2.67 8.92 5.84
CA LYS A 121 4.10 9.26 5.77
C LYS A 121 4.76 8.78 4.48
N GLU A 122 4.45 7.57 4.04
CA GLU A 122 5.03 7.00 2.81
C GLU A 122 4.55 7.74 1.56
N ILE A 123 3.27 8.15 1.52
CA ILE A 123 2.73 9.03 0.47
C ILE A 123 3.48 10.36 0.44
N ALA A 124 3.74 10.97 1.60
CA ALA A 124 4.51 12.21 1.67
C ALA A 124 5.97 12.03 1.20
N ALA A 125 6.58 10.86 1.46
CA ALA A 125 7.90 10.53 0.92
C ALA A 125 7.88 10.46 -0.62
N MET A 126 6.88 9.83 -1.21
CA MET A 126 6.71 9.79 -2.68
C MET A 126 6.44 11.17 -3.27
N ALA A 127 5.74 12.06 -2.54
CA ALA A 127 5.58 13.44 -2.96
C ALA A 127 6.94 14.19 -3.05
N ALA A 128 7.87 13.90 -2.14
CA ALA A 128 9.23 14.45 -2.20
C ALA A 128 10.01 13.91 -3.42
N VAL A 129 9.86 12.62 -3.76
CA VAL A 129 10.42 12.02 -4.99
C VAL A 129 9.90 12.74 -6.24
N LEU A 130 8.62 13.10 -6.24
CA LEU A 130 7.97 13.86 -7.30
C LEU A 130 8.22 15.38 -7.22
N GLN A 131 9.08 15.83 -6.31
CA GLN A 131 9.45 17.24 -6.12
C GLN A 131 8.22 18.14 -5.85
N GLY A 132 7.24 17.61 -5.11
CA GLY A 132 5.99 18.29 -4.79
C GLY A 132 5.00 18.43 -5.95
N LYS A 133 5.36 17.96 -7.16
CA LYS A 133 4.48 17.99 -8.34
C LYS A 133 3.68 16.70 -8.38
N VAL A 134 2.57 16.66 -7.65
CA VAL A 134 1.67 15.51 -7.57
C VAL A 134 0.30 15.95 -8.08
N ASP A 135 -0.17 15.31 -9.15
CA ASP A 135 -1.46 15.61 -9.75
C ASP A 135 -2.60 14.96 -8.97
N ALA A 136 -2.36 13.74 -8.47
CA ALA A 136 -3.29 13.03 -7.59
C ALA A 136 -2.58 11.99 -6.71
N ILE A 137 -3.19 11.71 -5.57
CA ILE A 137 -2.89 10.55 -4.73
C ILE A 137 -3.97 9.51 -4.96
N LEU A 138 -3.58 8.29 -5.31
CA LEU A 138 -4.50 7.20 -5.60
C LEU A 138 -4.42 6.16 -4.48
N LEU A 139 -5.55 5.88 -3.82
CA LEU A 139 -5.67 4.80 -2.83
C LEU A 139 -6.42 3.63 -3.45
N THR A 140 -5.83 2.43 -3.43
CA THR A 140 -6.43 1.21 -3.99
C THR A 140 -6.16 -0.01 -3.11
N GLY A 141 -6.63 -1.19 -3.49
CA GLY A 141 -6.52 -2.41 -2.70
C GLY A 141 -7.70 -2.62 -1.72
N GLY A 142 -7.73 -3.78 -1.07
CA GLY A 142 -8.84 -4.21 -0.22
C GLY A 142 -9.08 -3.34 1.02
N ILE A 143 -8.04 -2.72 1.58
CA ILE A 143 -8.19 -1.85 2.77
C ILE A 143 -8.85 -0.52 2.40
N ALA A 144 -8.82 -0.10 1.12
CA ALA A 144 -9.45 1.14 0.67
C ALA A 144 -10.99 1.12 0.75
N PHE A 145 -11.62 -0.01 1.10
CA PHE A 145 -13.04 -0.05 1.46
C PHE A 145 -13.33 0.53 2.86
N ASP A 146 -12.34 0.55 3.76
CA ASP A 146 -12.46 1.13 5.10
C ASP A 146 -12.42 2.67 5.00
N LYS A 147 -13.55 3.29 5.29
CA LYS A 147 -13.72 4.74 5.20
C LYS A 147 -12.95 5.49 6.28
N ASP A 148 -12.83 4.93 7.48
CA ASP A 148 -12.13 5.58 8.59
C ASP A 148 -10.62 5.56 8.31
N PHE A 149 -10.11 4.46 7.77
CA PHE A 149 -8.73 4.36 7.28
C PHE A 149 -8.45 5.42 6.19
N VAL A 150 -9.30 5.46 5.16
CA VAL A 150 -9.18 6.41 4.04
C VAL A 150 -9.22 7.85 4.53
N GLU A 151 -10.14 8.20 5.42
CA GLU A 151 -10.28 9.56 5.94
C GLU A 151 -9.05 9.98 6.76
N TYR A 152 -8.47 9.05 7.53
CA TYR A 152 -7.23 9.31 8.25
C TYR A 152 -6.08 9.63 7.28
N VAL A 153 -5.90 8.80 6.24
CA VAL A 153 -4.87 9.03 5.23
C VAL A 153 -5.10 10.36 4.50
N LYS A 154 -6.35 10.70 4.16
CA LYS A 154 -6.73 11.98 3.54
C LYS A 154 -6.34 13.17 4.42
N SER A 155 -6.66 13.11 5.72
CA SER A 155 -6.31 14.17 6.68
C SER A 155 -4.81 14.48 6.72
N MET A 156 -3.97 13.48 6.43
CA MET A 156 -2.52 13.62 6.41
C MET A 156 -1.94 14.03 5.06
N THR A 157 -2.68 13.90 3.95
CA THR A 157 -2.08 13.92 2.60
C THR A 157 -2.79 14.81 1.60
N GLU A 158 -4.04 15.25 1.85
CA GLU A 158 -4.78 16.12 0.93
C GLU A 158 -4.14 17.50 0.72
N PHE A 159 -3.26 17.93 1.63
CA PHE A 159 -2.47 19.15 1.44
C PHE A 159 -1.46 19.03 0.28
N ILE A 160 -1.12 17.80 -0.14
CA ILE A 160 -0.18 17.51 -1.21
C ILE A 160 -0.90 17.56 -2.57
N ALA A 161 -2.00 16.82 -2.70
CA ALA A 161 -2.78 16.70 -3.92
C ALA A 161 -4.18 16.10 -3.61
N PRO A 162 -5.15 16.22 -4.54
CA PRO A 162 -6.44 15.53 -4.42
C PRO A 162 -6.26 14.01 -4.25
N VAL A 163 -6.98 13.44 -3.28
CA VAL A 163 -6.99 11.99 -3.03
C VAL A 163 -8.18 11.35 -3.74
N VAL A 164 -7.90 10.35 -4.58
CA VAL A 164 -8.90 9.57 -5.30
C VAL A 164 -8.82 8.11 -4.85
N VAL A 165 -9.98 7.51 -4.59
CA VAL A 165 -10.07 6.16 -4.02
C VAL A 165 -10.66 5.21 -5.04
N TYR A 166 -9.94 4.12 -5.31
CA TYR A 166 -10.32 3.02 -6.19
C TYR A 166 -10.29 1.71 -5.40
N PRO A 167 -11.33 1.40 -4.60
CA PRO A 167 -11.33 0.24 -3.72
C PRO A 167 -11.20 -1.09 -4.47
N GLY A 168 -10.44 -2.02 -3.88
CA GLY A 168 -10.21 -3.35 -4.43
C GLY A 168 -9.12 -3.38 -5.50
N GLU A 169 -9.08 -4.50 -6.21
CA GLU A 169 -8.17 -4.78 -7.31
C GLU A 169 -8.90 -5.62 -8.36
N ASP A 170 -8.52 -5.48 -9.63
CA ASP A 170 -9.10 -6.26 -10.72
C ASP A 170 -7.98 -6.87 -11.57
N GLU A 171 -7.23 -7.76 -10.92
CA GLU A 171 -6.05 -8.41 -11.51
C GLU A 171 -6.43 -9.26 -12.73
N MET A 172 -7.50 -10.05 -12.62
CA MET A 172 -7.95 -10.94 -13.69
C MET A 172 -8.36 -10.17 -14.94
N LYS A 173 -9.12 -9.07 -14.79
CA LYS A 173 -9.44 -8.22 -15.92
C LYS A 173 -8.22 -7.51 -16.48
N SER A 174 -7.32 -7.04 -15.61
CA SER A 174 -6.07 -6.39 -16.04
C SER A 174 -5.22 -7.34 -16.89
N LEU A 175 -5.08 -8.60 -16.47
CA LEU A 175 -4.38 -9.65 -17.23
C LEU A 175 -5.06 -9.93 -18.57
N ALA A 176 -6.39 -10.12 -18.56
CA ALA A 176 -7.17 -10.39 -19.77
C ALA A 176 -7.11 -9.23 -20.78
N MET A 177 -7.20 -7.99 -20.30
CA MET A 177 -7.13 -6.78 -21.13
C MET A 177 -5.74 -6.61 -21.76
N ASN A 178 -4.66 -6.79 -21.00
CA ASN A 178 -3.31 -6.72 -21.55
C ASN A 178 -3.07 -7.82 -22.60
N GLY A 179 -3.57 -9.05 -22.34
CA GLY A 179 -3.53 -10.13 -23.32
C GLY A 179 -4.29 -9.79 -24.60
N LEU A 180 -5.49 -9.21 -24.48
CA LEU A 180 -6.29 -8.77 -25.62
C LEU A 180 -5.62 -7.64 -26.43
N MET A 181 -5.00 -6.67 -25.76
CA MET A 181 -4.27 -5.57 -26.40
C MET A 181 -3.09 -6.09 -27.23
N VAL A 182 -2.37 -7.10 -26.72
CA VAL A 182 -1.31 -7.79 -27.48
C VAL A 182 -1.91 -8.48 -28.72
N LEU A 183 -3.00 -9.23 -28.57
CA LEU A 183 -3.65 -9.93 -29.68
C LEU A 183 -4.16 -8.98 -30.77
N ARG A 184 -4.48 -7.73 -30.41
CA ARG A 184 -4.93 -6.68 -31.33
C ARG A 184 -3.79 -5.81 -31.90
N ASN A 185 -2.54 -6.09 -31.54
CA ASN A 185 -1.37 -5.27 -31.90
C ASN A 185 -1.44 -3.82 -31.36
N GLU A 186 -2.17 -3.58 -30.26
CA GLU A 186 -2.26 -2.27 -29.61
C GLU A 186 -1.02 -2.01 -28.73
N ILE A 187 -0.43 -3.06 -28.16
CA ILE A 187 0.81 -3.01 -27.38
C ILE A 187 1.79 -4.11 -27.83
N PRO A 188 3.12 -3.87 -27.79
CA PRO A 188 4.10 -4.87 -28.17
C PRO A 188 4.30 -5.93 -27.09
N THR A 189 4.63 -7.15 -27.51
CA THR A 189 5.16 -8.17 -26.59
C THR A 189 6.58 -7.82 -26.16
N LYS A 190 6.96 -8.26 -24.96
CA LYS A 190 8.33 -8.13 -24.44
C LYS A 190 8.94 -9.51 -24.26
N THR A 191 10.20 -9.66 -24.65
CA THR A 191 10.98 -10.86 -24.37
C THR A 191 11.58 -10.75 -22.96
N TYR A 192 11.28 -11.74 -22.11
CA TYR A 192 11.91 -11.86 -20.79
C TYR A 192 13.41 -12.06 -20.97
N ARG A 193 14.23 -11.33 -20.21
CA ARG A 193 15.69 -11.39 -20.24
C ARG A 193 16.20 -11.80 -18.88
#